data_AF-A0A1F7I7B5-F1
#
_entry.id   AF-A0A1F7I7B5-F1
#
_cell.length_a   1.000
_cell.length_b   1.000
_cell.length_c   1.000
_cell.angle_alpha   90.00
_cell.angle_beta   90.00
_cell.angle_gamma   90.00
#
_symmetry.space_group_name_H-M   'P 1'
#
loop_
_entity.id
_entity.type
_entity.pdbx_description
1 polymer ?
#
loop_
_entity_poly.entity_id
_entity_poly.type
_entity_poly.pdbx_seq_one_letter_code
_entity_poly.pdbx_strand_id
1 'polypeptide(L)'
;MDAPTDRYREFWQYLSQQQKDLILEGQYLMNDVLRNNVYRFKDYSFLVFPFAKAYEGFLKQLFKEIKFISHLDYISDHLRLGKLMSPNLEARLGDRSLYKKMREKVNIDFAEKVWNTWKLGRNQIFHYFPHNTRAISFTEAEKIIGQIIETMEDVYIKLKVN
;
A
#
# COMPACT_ATOMS: atom_id res chain seq x y z
N MET A 1 -10.99 13.05 25.39
CA MET A 1 -11.40 12.17 24.27
C MET A 1 -10.11 11.67 23.68
N ASP A 2 -9.59 10.55 24.18
CA ASP A 2 -8.28 10.06 23.74
C ASP A 2 -8.42 8.66 23.18
N ALA A 3 -8.22 8.55 21.87
CA ALA A 3 -7.49 7.44 21.27
C ALA A 3 -7.12 7.80 19.82
N PRO A 4 -5.86 8.20 19.61
CA PRO A 4 -5.14 7.65 18.47
C PRO A 4 -3.85 7.05 19.01
N THR A 5 -3.78 5.73 19.13
CA THR A 5 -2.47 5.11 19.30
C THR A 5 -2.46 3.74 18.67
N ASP A 6 -1.88 3.67 17.47
CA ASP A 6 -0.74 2.78 17.36
C ASP A 6 0.28 3.14 16.25
N ARG A 7 1.38 3.79 16.65
CA ARG A 7 2.65 3.83 15.89
C ARG A 7 3.47 2.53 16.12
N TYR A 8 2.95 1.37 15.69
CA TYR A 8 3.65 0.07 15.50
C TYR A 8 3.70 -1.01 16.63
N ARG A 9 2.70 -1.16 17.48
CA ARG A 9 2.46 -2.36 18.31
C ARG A 9 1.30 -3.21 17.81
N GLU A 10 0.06 -2.74 17.85
CA GLU A 10 -1.12 -3.48 17.39
C GLU A 10 -1.18 -3.64 15.87
N PHE A 11 -0.97 -2.56 15.11
CA PHE A 11 -0.84 -2.60 13.65
C PHE A 11 0.30 -3.54 13.26
N TRP A 12 1.45 -3.42 13.91
CA TRP A 12 2.59 -4.29 13.62
C TRP A 12 2.26 -5.74 13.95
N GLN A 13 1.62 -6.02 15.09
CA GLN A 13 1.20 -7.37 15.46
C GLN A 13 0.17 -7.96 14.47
N TYR A 14 -0.70 -7.13 13.91
CA TYR A 14 -1.71 -7.51 12.92
C TYR A 14 -1.10 -8.00 11.59
N LEU A 15 0.07 -7.50 11.21
CA LEU A 15 0.74 -7.94 10.00
C LEU A 15 1.15 -9.42 10.09
N SER A 16 0.90 -10.16 9.00
CA SER A 16 1.43 -11.50 8.81
C SER A 16 2.95 -11.51 8.81
N GLN A 17 3.56 -12.66 9.09
CA GLN A 17 5.01 -12.80 9.08
C GLN A 17 5.60 -12.40 7.72
N GLN A 18 5.00 -12.82 6.60
CA GLN A 18 5.52 -12.45 5.27
C GLN A 18 5.45 -10.94 5.00
N GLN A 19 4.43 -10.24 5.51
CA GLN A 19 4.36 -8.78 5.38
C GLN A 19 5.44 -8.09 6.21
N LYS A 20 5.70 -8.58 7.43
CA LYS A 20 6.78 -8.10 8.30
C LYS A 20 8.14 -8.31 7.66
N ASP A 21 8.40 -9.50 7.12
CA ASP A 21 9.65 -9.84 6.45
C ASP A 21 9.93 -8.90 5.28
N LEU A 22 8.93 -8.65 4.41
CA LEU A 22 9.06 -7.68 3.31
C LEU A 22 9.43 -6.28 3.81
N ILE A 23 8.79 -5.79 4.88
CA ILE A 23 9.06 -4.46 5.42
C ILE A 23 10.47 -4.42 6.05
N LEU A 24 10.83 -5.41 6.86
CA LEU A 24 12.11 -5.46 7.57
C LEU A 24 13.29 -5.61 6.60
N GLU A 25 13.19 -6.51 5.62
CA GLU A 25 14.21 -6.69 4.59
C GLU A 25 14.34 -5.45 3.70
N GLY A 26 13.22 -4.83 3.34
CA GLY A 26 13.21 -3.56 2.61
C GLY A 26 13.88 -2.43 3.39
N GLN A 27 13.62 -2.34 4.70
CA GLN A 27 14.26 -1.38 5.60
C GLN A 27 15.76 -1.64 5.73
N TYR A 28 16.17 -2.90 5.88
CA TYR A 28 17.58 -3.29 5.92
C TYR A 28 18.32 -2.88 4.64
N LEU A 29 17.74 -3.18 3.47
CA LEU A 29 18.31 -2.77 2.19
C LEU A 29 18.45 -1.24 2.09
N MET A 30 17.41 -0.51 2.49
CA MET A 30 17.41 0.95 2.42
C MET A 30 18.41 1.60 3.40
N ASN A 31 18.44 1.14 4.65
CA ASN A 31 19.12 1.82 5.75
C ASN A 31 20.55 1.33 5.98
N ASP A 32 20.79 0.03 5.84
CA ASP A 32 22.07 -0.57 6.19
C ASP A 32 22.96 -0.78 4.96
N VAL A 33 22.36 -1.13 3.82
CA VAL A 33 23.11 -1.42 2.58
C VAL A 33 23.33 -0.16 1.75
N LEU A 34 22.30 0.67 1.57
CA LEU A 34 22.34 1.76 0.58
C LEU A 34 22.61 3.16 1.16
N ARG A 35 22.18 3.43 2.39
CA ARG A 35 22.30 4.76 3.02
C ARG A 35 23.76 5.24 3.12
N ASN A 36 24.70 4.29 3.22
CA ASN A 36 26.14 4.57 3.30
C ASN A 36 26.77 5.01 1.96
N ASN A 37 25.98 5.10 0.87
CA ASN A 37 26.37 5.69 -0.42
C ASN A 37 27.63 5.11 -1.09
N VAL A 38 28.02 3.86 -0.76
CA VAL A 38 29.17 3.19 -1.40
C VAL A 38 28.95 3.07 -2.92
N TYR A 39 27.69 2.94 -3.36
CA TYR A 39 27.29 2.97 -4.75
C TYR A 39 25.99 3.78 -4.91
N ARG A 40 25.97 4.70 -5.89
CA ARG A 40 24.78 5.51 -6.21
C ARG A 40 24.06 4.94 -7.42
N PHE A 41 22.86 4.40 -7.18
CA PHE A 41 22.00 3.91 -8.25
C PHE A 41 21.41 5.07 -9.05
N LYS A 42 21.15 4.83 -10.33
CA LYS A 42 20.45 5.80 -11.19
C LYS A 42 18.95 5.83 -10.94
N ASP A 43 18.39 4.74 -10.42
CA ASP A 43 16.98 4.58 -10.13
C ASP A 43 16.80 3.74 -8.86
N TYR A 44 16.04 4.25 -7.90
CA TYR A 44 15.74 3.60 -6.62
C TYR A 44 14.34 2.99 -6.58
N SER A 45 13.62 2.92 -7.71
CA SER A 45 12.29 2.30 -7.82
C SER A 45 12.22 0.89 -7.21
N PHE A 46 13.31 0.13 -7.29
CA PHE A 46 13.40 -1.21 -6.71
C PHE A 46 13.22 -1.25 -5.18
N LEU A 47 13.56 -0.15 -4.47
CA LEU A 47 13.37 -0.07 -3.02
C LEU A 47 11.91 -0.05 -2.61
N VAL A 48 11.03 0.48 -3.46
CA VAL A 48 9.61 0.62 -3.15
C VAL A 48 8.88 -0.73 -3.25
N PHE A 49 9.43 -1.67 -4.04
CA PHE A 49 8.78 -2.94 -4.36
C PHE A 49 8.35 -3.79 -3.14
N PRO A 50 9.23 -4.09 -2.16
CA PRO A 50 8.84 -4.88 -1.01
C PRO A 50 7.69 -4.24 -0.21
N PHE A 51 7.70 -2.92 -0.04
CA PHE A 51 6.66 -2.18 0.67
C PHE A 51 5.34 -2.16 -0.11
N ALA A 52 5.38 -1.94 -1.43
CA ALA A 52 4.20 -2.02 -2.28
C ALA A 52 3.56 -3.43 -2.25
N LYS A 53 4.39 -4.48 -2.20
CA LYS A 53 3.94 -5.87 -2.07
C LYS A 53 3.33 -6.15 -0.70
N ALA A 54 3.96 -5.68 0.38
CA ALA A 54 3.42 -5.77 1.73
C ALA A 54 2.07 -5.06 1.84
N TYR A 55 1.96 -3.86 1.26
CA TYR A 55 0.74 -3.08 1.22
C TYR A 55 -0.42 -3.79 0.52
N GLU A 56 -0.19 -4.33 -0.68
CA GLU A 56 -1.23 -5.07 -1.40
C GLU A 56 -1.69 -6.32 -0.63
N GLY A 57 -0.74 -7.05 -0.03
CA GLY A 57 -1.06 -8.20 0.83
C GLY A 57 -1.88 -7.81 2.05
N PHE A 58 -1.51 -6.72 2.72
CA PHE A 58 -2.24 -6.16 3.86
C PHE A 58 -3.67 -5.76 3.50
N LEU A 59 -3.86 -5.03 2.39
CA LEU A 59 -5.19 -4.63 1.94
C LEU A 59 -6.06 -5.85 1.64
N LYS A 60 -5.53 -6.89 0.99
CA LYS A 60 -6.27 -8.14 0.75
C LYS A 60 -6.70 -8.81 2.07
N GLN A 61 -5.79 -8.91 3.03
CA GLN A 61 -6.07 -9.48 4.35
C GLN A 61 -7.19 -8.71 5.05
N LEU A 62 -7.05 -7.39 5.18
CA LEU A 62 -8.00 -6.54 5.88
C LEU A 62 -9.35 -6.50 5.18
N PHE A 63 -9.38 -6.32 3.86
CA PHE A 63 -10.64 -6.28 3.10
C PHE A 63 -11.40 -7.60 3.14
N LYS A 64 -10.72 -8.75 3.22
CA LYS A 64 -11.38 -10.03 3.47
C LYS A 64 -12.05 -10.03 4.85
N GLU A 65 -11.31 -9.60 5.87
CA GLU A 65 -11.75 -9.65 7.26
C GLU A 65 -12.97 -8.76 7.52
N ILE A 66 -12.98 -7.54 6.97
CA ILE A 66 -14.12 -6.61 7.06
C ILE A 66 -15.21 -6.89 6.00
N LYS A 67 -15.10 -8.01 5.27
CA LYS A 67 -16.06 -8.46 4.24
C LYS A 67 -16.24 -7.51 3.05
N PHE A 68 -15.24 -6.68 2.77
CA PHE A 68 -15.19 -5.88 1.54
C PHE A 68 -14.96 -6.76 0.31
N ILE A 69 -14.21 -7.85 0.46
CA ILE A 69 -14.06 -8.92 -0.53
C ILE A 69 -14.42 -10.27 0.08
N SER A 70 -14.82 -11.24 -0.75
CA SER A 70 -15.11 -12.59 -0.29
C SER A 70 -13.84 -13.41 -0.02
N HIS A 71 -13.98 -14.58 0.62
CA HIS A 71 -12.86 -15.51 0.74
C HIS A 71 -12.37 -16.01 -0.63
N LEU A 72 -13.30 -16.23 -1.58
CA LEU A 72 -12.97 -16.64 -2.95
C LEU A 72 -12.17 -15.56 -3.68
N ASP A 73 -12.53 -14.30 -3.51
CA ASP A 73 -11.76 -13.17 -4.04
C ASP A 73 -10.34 -13.14 -3.45
N TYR A 74 -10.21 -13.38 -2.15
CA TYR A 74 -8.93 -13.35 -1.45
C TYR A 74 -7.94 -14.41 -1.95
N ILE A 75 -8.39 -15.63 -2.22
CA ILE A 75 -7.53 -16.72 -2.72
C ILE A 75 -7.31 -16.67 -4.23
N SER A 76 -8.03 -15.82 -4.95
CA SER A 76 -7.95 -15.73 -6.41
C SER A 76 -6.69 -15.00 -6.87
N ASP A 77 -5.91 -15.65 -7.73
CA ASP A 77 -4.78 -15.03 -8.45
C ASP A 77 -5.23 -13.98 -9.48
N HIS A 78 -6.52 -13.93 -9.80
CA HIS A 78 -7.09 -13.01 -10.78
C HIS A 78 -7.64 -11.72 -10.16
N LEU A 79 -7.79 -11.64 -8.83
CA LEU A 79 -8.26 -10.43 -8.17
C LEU A 79 -7.23 -9.30 -8.32
N ARG A 80 -7.63 -8.23 -9.02
CA ARG A 80 -6.80 -7.03 -9.21
C ARG A 80 -7.31 -5.90 -8.32
N LEU A 81 -6.77 -5.79 -7.10
CA LEU A 81 -7.17 -4.75 -6.14
C LEU A 81 -7.17 -3.35 -6.75
N GLY A 82 -6.14 -3.02 -7.54
CA GLY A 82 -6.07 -1.73 -8.21
C GLY A 82 -7.26 -1.39 -9.13
N LYS A 83 -7.85 -2.38 -9.79
CA LYS A 83 -9.06 -2.12 -10.59
C LYS A 83 -10.25 -1.82 -9.69
N LEU A 84 -10.37 -2.54 -8.58
CA LEU A 84 -11.49 -2.38 -7.64
C LEU A 84 -11.39 -1.10 -6.81
N MET A 85 -10.19 -0.60 -6.56
CA MET A 85 -9.94 0.66 -5.86
C MET A 85 -9.94 1.88 -6.78
N SER A 86 -10.10 1.71 -8.10
CA SER A 86 -10.05 2.82 -9.04
C SER A 86 -11.35 3.63 -9.01
N PRO A 87 -11.31 4.95 -8.74
CA PRO A 87 -12.51 5.81 -8.77
C PRO A 87 -13.15 5.84 -10.17
N ASN A 88 -12.33 5.79 -11.23
CA ASN A 88 -12.80 5.79 -12.61
C ASN A 88 -13.65 4.56 -12.98
N LEU A 89 -13.56 3.48 -12.20
CA LEU A 89 -14.33 2.26 -12.42
C LEU A 89 -15.51 2.12 -11.47
N GLU A 90 -15.74 3.09 -10.58
CA GLU A 90 -16.78 3.02 -9.55
C GLU A 90 -18.17 2.74 -10.15
N ALA A 91 -18.60 3.57 -11.10
CA ALA A 91 -19.93 3.44 -11.72
C ALA A 91 -20.15 2.09 -12.40
N ARG A 92 -19.09 1.53 -13.02
CA ARG A 92 -19.13 0.22 -13.69
C ARG A 92 -19.10 -0.94 -12.70
N LEU A 93 -18.39 -0.80 -11.58
CA LEU A 93 -18.22 -1.86 -10.59
C LEU A 93 -19.37 -1.94 -9.61
N GLY A 94 -20.09 -0.83 -9.38
CA GLY A 94 -21.19 -0.75 -8.42
C GLY A 94 -20.72 -1.17 -7.03
N ASP A 95 -21.45 -2.09 -6.39
CA ASP A 95 -21.16 -2.56 -5.03
C ASP A 95 -19.88 -3.41 -4.92
N ARG A 96 -19.25 -3.77 -6.05
CA ARG A 96 -17.93 -4.41 -6.04
C ARG A 96 -16.78 -3.40 -5.96
N SER A 97 -17.06 -2.10 -6.10
CA SER A 97 -16.06 -1.04 -5.99
C SER A 97 -15.53 -0.93 -4.55
N LEU A 98 -14.25 -1.22 -4.34
CA LEU A 98 -13.60 -0.99 -3.05
C LEU A 98 -13.47 0.50 -2.75
N TYR A 99 -13.31 1.33 -3.78
CA TYR A 99 -13.33 2.78 -3.63
C TYR A 99 -14.67 3.25 -3.04
N LYS A 100 -15.79 2.79 -3.59
CA LYS A 100 -17.14 3.08 -3.09
C LYS A 100 -17.29 2.63 -1.63
N LYS A 101 -16.93 1.38 -1.32
CA LYS A 101 -17.02 0.83 0.04
C LYS A 101 -16.21 1.62 1.07
N MET A 102 -14.98 2.01 0.74
CA MET A 102 -14.14 2.84 1.61
C MET A 102 -14.73 4.24 1.79
N ARG A 103 -15.22 4.85 0.71
CA ARG A 103 -15.84 6.18 0.74
C ARG A 103 -17.08 6.21 1.62
N GLU A 104 -17.95 5.21 1.48
CA GLU A 104 -19.20 5.09 2.24
C GLU A 104 -18.95 4.72 3.70
N LYS A 105 -17.92 3.91 3.97
CA LYS A 105 -17.58 3.48 5.34
C LYS A 105 -16.83 4.58 6.12
N VAL A 106 -16.02 5.40 5.46
CA VAL A 106 -15.17 6.42 6.08
C VAL A 106 -15.44 7.80 5.46
N ASN A 107 -14.83 8.10 4.30
CA ASN A 107 -15.08 9.31 3.49
C ASN A 107 -14.27 9.25 2.17
N ILE A 108 -14.50 10.25 1.30
CA ILE A 108 -13.83 10.38 -0.01
C ILE A 108 -12.31 10.49 0.14
N ASP A 109 -11.84 11.35 1.03
CA ASP A 109 -10.40 11.63 1.20
C ASP A 109 -9.63 10.37 1.61
N PHE A 110 -10.24 9.53 2.46
CA PHE A 110 -9.70 8.24 2.83
C PHE A 110 -9.61 7.29 1.63
N ALA A 111 -10.68 7.14 0.84
CA ALA A 111 -10.69 6.28 -0.34
C ALA A 111 -9.65 6.73 -1.39
N GLU A 112 -9.52 8.04 -1.61
CA GLU A 112 -8.50 8.63 -2.47
C GLU A 112 -7.09 8.39 -1.95
N LYS A 113 -6.82 8.57 -0.66
CA LYS A 113 -5.50 8.31 -0.06
C LYS A 113 -5.05 6.87 -0.30
N VAL A 114 -5.95 5.90 -0.06
CA VAL A 114 -5.68 4.48 -0.27
C VAL A 114 -5.40 4.17 -1.74
N TRP A 115 -6.26 4.64 -2.62
CA TRP A 115 -6.08 4.45 -4.07
C TRP A 115 -4.79 5.08 -4.58
N ASN A 116 -4.52 6.33 -4.23
CA ASN A 116 -3.36 7.07 -4.72
C ASN A 116 -2.05 6.47 -4.20
N THR A 117 -2.03 5.96 -2.97
CA THR A 117 -0.87 5.24 -2.43
C THR A 117 -0.58 3.96 -3.21
N TRP A 118 -1.61 3.17 -3.53
CA TRP A 118 -1.43 1.97 -4.38
C TRP A 118 -1.01 2.35 -5.81
N LYS A 119 -1.63 3.39 -6.39
CA LYS A 119 -1.33 3.87 -7.74
C LYS A 119 0.11 4.37 -7.86
N LEU A 120 0.58 5.17 -6.91
CA LEU A 120 1.96 5.66 -6.87
C LEU A 120 2.93 4.50 -6.65
N GLY A 121 2.76 3.78 -5.53
CA GLY A 121 3.68 2.75 -5.06
C GLY A 121 3.80 1.54 -5.98
N ARG A 122 2.72 1.10 -6.63
CA ARG A 122 2.69 -0.16 -7.41
C ARG A 122 2.51 0.04 -8.91
N ASN A 123 1.83 1.09 -9.36
CA ASN A 123 1.59 1.28 -10.79
C ASN A 123 2.58 2.25 -11.44
N GLN A 124 2.68 3.48 -10.92
CA GLN A 124 3.41 4.53 -11.63
C GLN A 124 4.93 4.35 -11.56
N ILE A 125 5.45 3.88 -10.42
CA ILE A 125 6.89 3.68 -10.21
C ILE A 125 7.44 2.56 -11.10
N PHE A 126 6.66 1.51 -11.32
CA PHE A 126 7.09 0.36 -12.11
C PHE A 126 6.68 0.44 -13.59
N HIS A 127 6.02 1.52 -14.00
CA HIS A 127 5.63 1.69 -15.40
C HIS A 127 6.78 2.28 -16.21
N TYR A 128 7.25 1.52 -17.20
CA TYR A 128 8.24 2.02 -18.16
C TYR A 128 7.57 2.98 -19.15
N PHE A 129 7.97 4.26 -19.15
CA PHE A 129 7.55 5.21 -20.17
C PHE A 129 8.67 5.38 -21.21
N PRO A 130 8.45 5.07 -22.50
CA PRO A 130 9.48 5.12 -23.55
C PRO A 130 10.20 6.46 -23.69
N HIS A 131 9.55 7.55 -23.30
CA HIS A 131 10.09 8.92 -23.40
C HIS A 131 10.46 9.52 -22.04
N ASN A 132 10.31 8.76 -20.95
CA ASN A 132 10.62 9.20 -19.59
C ASN A 132 10.76 7.98 -18.68
N THR A 133 11.94 7.35 -18.66
CA THR A 133 12.30 6.46 -17.54
C THR A 133 12.25 7.30 -16.27
N ARG A 134 11.10 7.31 -15.59
CA ARG A 134 10.84 8.01 -14.32
C ARG A 134 11.67 7.36 -13.21
N ALA A 135 12.98 7.48 -13.34
CA ALA A 135 13.92 7.07 -12.32
C ALA A 135 13.69 7.95 -11.09
N ILE A 136 13.59 7.33 -9.93
CA ILE A 136 13.42 8.05 -8.67
C ILE A 136 14.74 8.05 -7.89
N SER A 137 15.00 9.13 -7.18
CA SER A 137 16.08 9.26 -6.21
C SER A 137 15.81 8.44 -4.95
N PHE A 138 16.86 8.20 -4.17
CA PHE A 138 16.75 7.55 -2.85
C PHE A 138 15.73 8.26 -1.94
N THR A 139 15.78 9.61 -1.89
CA THR A 139 14.87 10.41 -1.06
C THR A 139 13.42 10.32 -1.54
N GLU A 140 13.18 10.24 -2.86
CA GLU A 140 11.83 10.00 -3.39
C GLU A 140 11.33 8.61 -3.03
N ALA A 141 12.18 7.58 -3.13
CA ALA A 141 11.82 6.23 -2.70
C ALA A 141 11.47 6.19 -1.20
N GLU A 142 12.29 6.80 -0.34
CA GLU A 142 12.05 6.89 1.11
C GLU A 142 10.70 7.56 1.43
N LYS A 143 10.38 8.66 0.75
CA LYS A 143 9.08 9.36 0.91
C LYS A 143 7.90 8.46 0.52
N ILE A 144 8.00 7.75 -0.60
CA ILE A 144 6.94 6.85 -1.07
C ILE A 144 6.76 5.69 -0.11
N ILE A 145 7.87 5.12 0.38
CA ILE A 145 7.85 4.05 1.39
C ILE A 145 7.17 4.54 2.67
N GLY A 146 7.53 5.72 3.17
CA GLY A 146 6.87 6.34 4.32
C GLY A 146 5.35 6.47 4.11
N GLN A 147 4.94 7.01 2.96
CA GLN A 147 3.52 7.13 2.61
C GLN A 147 2.79 5.78 2.59
N ILE A 148 3.44 4.73 2.08
CA ILE A 148 2.86 3.37 2.05
C ILE A 148 2.58 2.90 3.48
N ILE A 149 3.58 2.97 4.36
CA ILE A 149 3.45 2.46 5.73
C ILE A 149 2.43 3.29 6.53
N GLU A 150 2.48 4.63 6.42
CA GLU A 150 1.50 5.52 7.05
C GLU A 150 0.07 5.25 6.57
N THR A 151 -0.10 4.89 5.29
CA THR A 151 -1.43 4.54 4.77
C THR A 151 -1.88 3.16 5.26
N MET A 152 -0.97 2.19 5.45
CA MET A 152 -1.30 0.91 6.06
C MET A 152 -1.85 1.10 7.49
N GLU A 153 -1.16 1.88 8.30
CA GLU A 153 -1.56 2.20 9.67
C GLU A 153 -2.92 2.93 9.70
N ASP A 154 -3.10 3.96 8.87
CA ASP A 154 -4.35 4.72 8.79
C ASP A 154 -5.54 3.85 8.35
N VAL A 155 -5.32 2.92 7.41
CA VAL A 155 -6.34 1.96 6.98
C VAL A 155 -6.70 1.00 8.10
N TYR A 156 -5.71 0.49 8.83
CA TYR A 156 -5.94 -0.39 9.98
C TYR A 156 -6.79 0.31 11.04
N ILE A 157 -6.41 1.52 11.45
CA ILE A 157 -7.12 2.29 12.46
C ILE A 157 -8.56 2.58 12.01
N LYS A 158 -8.74 3.12 10.79
CA LYS A 158 -10.05 3.60 10.34
C LYS A 158 -11.04 2.50 9.98
N LEU A 159 -10.59 1.30 9.60
CA LEU A 159 -11.47 0.22 9.16
C LEU A 159 -11.59 -0.95 10.13
N LYS A 160 -10.62 -1.15 11.03
CA LYS A 160 -10.56 -2.32 11.90
C LYS A 160 -10.70 -2.00 13.39
N VAL A 161 -10.10 -0.89 13.85
CA VAL A 161 -10.17 -0.48 15.26
C VAL A 161 -11.44 0.32 15.55
N ASN A 162 -11.88 1.14 14.57
CA ASN A 162 -13.11 1.95 14.64
C ASN A 162 -14.41 1.15 14.49
#